data_AF-A0A1H8WX91-F1
#
_entry.id   AF-A0A1H8WX91-F1
#
_cell.length_a   1.000
_cell.length_b   1.000
_cell.length_c   1.000
_cell.angle_alpha   90.00
_cell.angle_beta   90.00
_cell.angle_gamma   90.00
#
_symmetry.space_group_name_H-M   'P 1'
#
loop_
_entity.id
_entity.type
_entity.pdbx_description
1 polymer ?
#
loop_
_entity_poly.entity_id
_entity_poly.type
_entity_poly.pdbx_seq_one_letter_code
_entity_poly.pdbx_strand_id
1 'polypeptide(L)'
;MSSNSDSRKPDHAPGYVPNPDYTQDDWDEVCDDPESTDEEFRRAVPFREAFPDLHASLMQDREAIAAGRRVGISMTLDADVVARFKATGPGWEARMSDALRRAADALPPA
;
A
#
# COMPACT_ATOMS: atom_id res chain seq x y z
N MET A 1 -52.69 9.48 -7.05
CA MET A 1 -52.03 8.25 -7.53
C MET A 1 -50.54 8.49 -7.48
N SER A 2 -49.86 7.63 -6.73
CA SER A 2 -48.45 7.69 -6.37
C SER A 2 -47.51 7.75 -7.55
N SER A 3 -46.38 8.43 -7.37
CA SER A 3 -45.09 7.83 -7.71
C SER A 3 -44.00 8.51 -6.91
N ASN A 4 -43.59 7.90 -5.80
CA ASN A 4 -42.33 8.23 -5.15
C ASN A 4 -41.23 7.80 -6.13
N SER A 5 -40.46 8.76 -6.60
CA SER A 5 -39.25 8.50 -7.37
C SER A 5 -38.25 7.77 -6.47
N ASP A 6 -38.10 6.47 -6.70
CA ASP A 6 -37.08 5.63 -6.08
C ASP A 6 -35.71 6.05 -6.63
N SER A 7 -35.07 7.00 -5.95
CA SER A 7 -33.68 7.39 -6.20
C SER A 7 -32.76 6.27 -5.74
N ARG A 8 -32.64 5.22 -6.53
CA ARG A 8 -31.65 4.15 -6.29
C ARG A 8 -30.25 4.79 -6.36
N LYS A 9 -29.51 4.73 -5.24
CA LYS A 9 -28.10 5.13 -5.22
C LYS A 9 -27.33 4.28 -6.24
N PRO A 10 -26.33 4.83 -6.93
CA PRO A 10 -25.46 4.04 -7.78
C PRO A 10 -24.71 3.00 -6.94
N ASP A 11 -24.56 1.79 -7.46
CA ASP A 11 -23.95 0.64 -6.75
C ASP A 11 -22.46 0.90 -6.39
N HIS A 12 -21.79 1.78 -7.15
CA HIS A 12 -20.39 2.14 -6.91
C HIS A 12 -20.14 3.65 -6.99
N ALA A 13 -19.05 4.09 -6.36
CA ALA A 13 -18.60 5.48 -6.43
C ALA A 13 -18.23 5.90 -7.87
N PRO A 14 -18.47 7.16 -8.27
CA PRO A 14 -18.04 7.66 -9.58
C PRO A 14 -16.54 7.44 -9.81
N GLY A 15 -16.18 6.81 -10.93
CA GLY A 15 -14.80 6.47 -11.25
C GLY A 15 -14.30 5.15 -10.64
N TYR A 16 -15.19 4.33 -10.08
CA TYR A 16 -14.87 2.96 -9.71
C TYR A 16 -14.40 2.17 -10.94
N VAL A 17 -13.23 1.55 -10.80
CA VAL A 17 -12.71 0.57 -11.75
C VAL A 17 -12.62 -0.75 -10.98
N PRO A 18 -13.30 -1.82 -11.43
CA PRO A 18 -13.22 -3.12 -10.80
C PRO A 18 -11.78 -3.59 -10.70
N ASN A 19 -11.43 -4.21 -9.57
CA ASN A 19 -10.13 -4.85 -9.42
C ASN A 19 -10.09 -6.05 -10.38
N PRO A 20 -9.14 -6.13 -11.33
CA PRO A 20 -9.06 -7.25 -12.25
C PRO A 20 -8.74 -8.59 -11.57
N ASP A 21 -8.15 -8.55 -10.37
CA ASP A 21 -7.75 -9.75 -9.62
C ASP A 21 -8.86 -10.26 -8.68
N TYR A 22 -9.89 -9.44 -8.40
CA TYR A 22 -10.98 -9.77 -7.48
C TYR A 22 -12.30 -9.18 -7.98
N THR A 23 -13.18 -10.05 -8.46
CA THR A 23 -14.52 -9.69 -8.96
C THR A 23 -15.50 -9.43 -7.82
N GLN A 24 -16.64 -8.81 -8.12
CA GLN A 24 -17.71 -8.62 -7.12
C GLN A 24 -18.21 -9.97 -6.59
N ASP A 25 -18.31 -10.99 -7.43
CA ASP A 25 -18.72 -12.34 -7.03
C ASP A 25 -17.74 -12.95 -6.00
N ASP A 26 -16.43 -12.72 -6.16
CA ASP A 26 -15.41 -13.16 -5.19
C ASP A 26 -15.57 -12.46 -3.82
N TRP A 27 -15.99 -11.19 -3.83
CA TRP A 27 -16.29 -10.45 -2.59
C TRP A 27 -17.58 -10.94 -1.95
N ASP A 28 -18.61 -11.22 -2.76
CA ASP A 28 -19.89 -11.71 -2.27
C ASP A 28 -19.74 -13.12 -1.66
N GLU A 29 -18.83 -13.96 -2.17
CA GLU A 29 -18.50 -15.28 -1.60
C GLU A 29 -17.96 -15.18 -0.16
N VAL A 30 -17.15 -14.17 0.15
CA VAL A 30 -16.54 -13.98 1.47
C VAL A 30 -17.35 -13.05 2.39
N CYS A 31 -18.44 -12.45 1.90
CA CYS A 31 -19.27 -11.53 2.69
C CYS A 31 -20.06 -12.24 3.80
N ASP A 32 -20.35 -13.53 3.62
CA ASP A 32 -21.07 -14.36 4.60
C ASP A 32 -20.14 -15.04 5.64
N ASP A 33 -18.89 -14.60 5.76
CA ASP A 33 -17.97 -15.13 6.77
C ASP A 33 -18.54 -14.90 8.19
N PRO A 34 -18.57 -15.93 9.05
CA PRO A 34 -19.14 -15.81 10.37
C PRO A 34 -18.34 -14.80 11.22
N GLU A 35 -19.05 -14.09 12.11
CA GLU A 35 -18.37 -13.24 13.09
C GLU A 35 -17.35 -14.06 13.88
N SER A 36 -16.14 -13.49 14.03
CA SER A 36 -15.12 -14.10 14.87
C SER A 36 -15.62 -14.27 16.30
N THR A 37 -15.50 -15.47 16.84
CA THR A 37 -15.94 -15.81 18.19
C THR A 37 -15.02 -15.22 19.26
N ASP A 38 -15.54 -15.01 20.47
CA ASP A 38 -14.73 -14.58 21.63
C ASP A 38 -13.54 -15.50 21.92
N GLU A 39 -13.67 -16.79 21.57
CA GLU A 39 -12.59 -17.76 21.75
C GLU A 39 -11.49 -17.61 20.69
N GLU A 40 -11.84 -17.27 19.46
CA GLU A 40 -10.88 -16.93 18.41
C GLU A 40 -10.14 -15.64 18.73
N PHE A 41 -10.85 -14.61 19.22
CA PHE A 41 -10.20 -13.38 19.71
C PHE A 41 -9.22 -13.65 20.86
N ARG A 42 -9.58 -14.55 21.79
CA ARG A 42 -8.67 -14.95 22.88
C ARG A 42 -7.41 -15.65 22.41
N ARG A 43 -7.46 -16.31 21.25
CA ARG A 43 -6.32 -17.01 20.63
C ARG A 43 -5.52 -16.11 19.68
N ALA A 44 -6.01 -14.92 19.37
CA ALA A 44 -5.30 -13.98 18.51
C ALA A 44 -3.94 -13.62 19.14
N VAL A 45 -2.90 -13.61 18.31
CA VAL A 45 -1.56 -13.18 18.71
C VAL A 45 -1.25 -11.80 18.14
N PRO A 46 -0.40 -11.01 18.80
CA PRO A 46 0.04 -9.73 18.28
C PRO A 46 0.65 -9.87 16.88
N PHE A 47 0.47 -8.85 16.03
CA PHE A 47 1.01 -8.83 14.65
C PHE A 47 2.50 -9.16 14.58
N ARG A 48 3.30 -8.64 15.52
CA ARG A 48 4.75 -8.90 15.62
C ARG A 48 5.10 -10.37 15.86
N GLU A 49 4.17 -11.13 16.45
CA GLU A 49 4.33 -12.55 16.76
C GLU A 49 3.76 -13.42 15.63
N ALA A 50 2.65 -13.01 15.01
CA ALA A 50 2.11 -13.67 13.81
C ALA A 50 3.03 -13.54 12.59
N PHE A 51 3.63 -12.37 12.39
CA PHE A 51 4.45 -12.04 11.22
C PHE A 51 5.78 -11.38 11.62
N PRO A 52 6.69 -12.14 12.26
CA PRO A 52 7.90 -11.57 12.84
C PRO A 52 8.81 -10.90 11.80
N ASP A 53 9.01 -11.53 10.64
CA ASP A 53 9.89 -11.00 9.59
C ASP A 53 9.34 -9.71 8.98
N LEU A 54 8.03 -9.66 8.71
CA LEU A 54 7.35 -8.48 8.17
C LEU A 54 7.34 -7.33 9.19
N HIS A 55 7.12 -7.64 10.47
CA HIS A 55 7.22 -6.65 11.53
C HIS A 55 8.65 -6.08 11.63
N ALA A 56 9.67 -6.95 11.57
CA ALA A 56 11.07 -6.52 11.62
C ALA A 56 11.43 -5.58 10.45
N SER A 57 11.00 -5.90 9.22
CA SER A 57 11.27 -5.04 8.06
C SER A 57 10.62 -3.66 8.19
N LEU A 58 9.38 -3.60 8.68
CA LEU A 58 8.67 -2.34 8.90
C LEU A 58 9.33 -1.49 10.00
N MET A 59 9.82 -2.11 11.07
CA MET A 59 10.51 -1.40 12.14
C MET A 59 11.88 -0.86 11.70
N GLN A 60 12.64 -1.62 10.91
CA GLN A 60 13.94 -1.18 10.40
C GLN A 60 13.85 0.15 9.63
N ASP A 61 12.86 0.28 8.76
CA ASP A 61 12.63 1.51 8.00
C ASP A 61 12.22 2.67 8.91
N ARG A 62 11.36 2.40 9.89
CA ARG A 62 10.92 3.40 10.86
C ARG A 62 12.08 3.92 11.72
N GLU A 63 12.95 3.03 12.17
CA GLU A 63 14.15 3.40 12.94
C GLU A 63 15.15 4.19 12.10
N ALA A 64 15.33 3.83 10.82
CA ALA A 64 16.17 4.60 9.92
C ALA A 64 15.66 6.03 9.71
N ILE A 65 14.34 6.21 9.62
CA ILE A 65 13.71 7.54 9.54
C ILE A 65 13.88 8.29 10.87
N ALA A 66 13.56 7.66 12.00
CA ALA A 66 13.64 8.29 13.33
C ALA A 66 15.07 8.73 13.68
N ALA A 67 16.08 7.98 13.25
CA ALA A 67 17.49 8.32 13.42
C ALA A 67 18.01 9.34 12.39
N GLY A 68 17.15 9.89 11.52
CA GLY A 68 17.54 10.86 10.49
C GLY A 68 18.42 10.29 9.37
N ARG A 69 18.55 8.95 9.28
CA ARG A 69 19.33 8.28 8.22
C ARG A 69 18.57 8.17 6.90
N ARG A 70 17.24 8.34 6.93
CA ARG A 70 16.37 8.42 5.75
C ARG A 70 15.36 9.55 5.96
N VAL A 71 15.08 10.31 4.91
CA VAL A 71 14.07 11.37 4.93
C VAL A 71 13.01 11.02 3.90
N GLY A 72 11.75 10.93 4.34
CA GLY A 72 10.60 10.82 3.45
C GLY A 72 10.19 12.21 2.98
N ILE A 73 10.34 12.50 1.70
CA ILE A 73 9.85 13.74 1.09
C ILE A 73 8.80 13.42 0.02
N SER A 74 7.82 14.29 -0.13
CA SER A 74 6.92 14.27 -1.28
C SER A 74 7.59 15.01 -2.43
N MET A 75 7.97 14.29 -3.49
CA MET A 75 8.51 14.87 -4.72
C MET A 75 7.74 14.35 -5.94
N THR A 76 7.56 15.20 -6.94
CA THR A 76 7.03 14.80 -8.25
C THR A 76 8.19 14.42 -9.16
N LEU A 77 8.10 13.25 -9.78
CA LEU A 77 9.07 12.74 -10.76
C LEU A 77 8.37 12.54 -12.11
N ASP A 78 9.14 12.56 -13.19
CA ASP A 78 8.63 12.24 -14.51
C ASP A 78 8.12 10.79 -14.55
N ALA A 79 6.93 10.59 -15.14
CA ALA A 79 6.25 9.30 -15.13
C ALA A 79 7.06 8.19 -15.84
N ASP A 80 7.79 8.53 -16.90
CA ASP A 80 8.61 7.58 -17.64
C ASP A 80 9.85 7.13 -16.83
N VAL A 81 10.43 8.02 -16.03
CA VAL A 81 11.52 7.69 -15.10
C VAL A 81 11.03 6.68 -14.07
N VAL A 82 9.88 6.94 -13.43
CA VAL A 82 9.30 6.01 -12.44
C VAL A 82 8.98 4.66 -13.09
N ALA A 83 8.40 4.66 -14.30
CA ALA A 83 8.06 3.45 -15.04
C ALA A 83 9.31 2.59 -15.34
N ARG A 84 10.41 3.21 -15.78
CA ARG A 84 11.68 2.50 -16.05
C ARG A 84 12.24 1.84 -14.80
N PHE A 85 12.22 2.52 -13.65
CA PHE A 85 12.65 1.91 -12.40
C PHE A 85 11.71 0.76 -11.99
N LYS A 86 10.39 0.96 -11.98
CA LYS A 86 9.42 -0.10 -11.65
C LYS A 86 9.58 -1.35 -12.52
N ALA A 87 9.90 -1.18 -13.81
CA ALA A 87 10.15 -2.29 -14.74
C ALA A 87 11.37 -3.17 -14.35
N THR A 88 12.27 -2.69 -13.47
CA THR A 88 13.38 -3.49 -12.93
C THR A 88 12.93 -4.53 -11.89
N GLY A 89 11.66 -4.54 -11.50
CA GLY A 89 11.09 -5.49 -10.54
C GLY A 89 11.30 -5.12 -9.07
N PRO A 90 11.16 -6.08 -8.14
CA PRO A 90 11.33 -5.86 -6.71
C PRO A 90 12.66 -5.16 -6.37
N GLY A 91 12.62 -4.20 -5.44
CA GLY A 91 13.78 -3.38 -5.06
C GLY A 91 14.05 -2.18 -5.97
N TRP A 92 13.13 -1.81 -6.85
CA TRP A 92 13.30 -0.65 -7.73
C TRP A 92 13.48 0.68 -6.97
N GLU A 93 12.81 0.85 -5.82
CA GLU A 93 12.96 2.04 -4.97
C GLU A 93 14.37 2.16 -4.39
N ALA A 94 14.96 1.04 -3.94
CA ALA A 94 16.33 1.00 -3.47
C ALA A 94 17.32 1.35 -4.59
N ARG A 95 17.10 0.81 -5.80
CA ARG A 95 17.90 1.17 -7.00
C ARG A 95 17.80 2.65 -7.34
N MET A 96 16.61 3.24 -7.24
CA MET A 96 16.40 4.68 -7.44
C MET A 96 17.13 5.49 -6.37
N SER A 97 17.02 5.11 -5.10
CA SER A 97 17.71 5.77 -3.98
C SER A 97 19.24 5.76 -4.16
N ASP A 98 19.80 4.64 -4.62
CA ASP A 98 21.23 4.52 -4.90
C ASP A 98 21.68 5.38 -6.10
N ALA A 99 20.83 5.51 -7.13
CA ALA A 99 21.10 6.42 -8.25
C ALA A 99 21.11 7.89 -7.79
N LEU A 100 20.15 8.28 -6.96
CA LEU A 100 20.09 9.62 -6.36
C LEU A 100 21.31 9.89 -5.47
N ARG A 101 21.78 8.91 -4.69
CA ARG A 101 23.00 9.04 -3.88
C ARG A 101 24.22 9.32 -4.76
N ARG A 102 24.44 8.52 -5.81
CA ARG A 102 25.55 8.74 -6.76
C ARG A 102 25.48 10.10 -7.45
N ALA A 103 24.28 10.55 -7.81
CA ALA A 103 24.09 11.86 -8.41
C ALA A 103 24.41 12.99 -7.41
N ALA A 104 24.01 12.83 -6.14
CA ALA A 104 24.31 13.77 -5.07
C ALA A 104 25.81 13.90 -4.80
N ASP A 105 26.55 12.78 -4.80
CA ASP A 105 28.02 12.78 -4.63
C ASP A 105 28.76 13.53 -5.76
N ALA A 106 28.12 13.68 -6.92
CA ALA A 106 28.68 14.38 -8.08
C ALA A 106 28.25 15.86 -8.17
N LEU A 107 27.41 16.36 -7.26
CA LEU A 107 27.01 17.76 -7.25
C LEU A 107 28.19 18.66 -6.87
N PRO A 108 28.38 19.80 -7.55
CA PRO A 108 29.38 20.77 -7.13
C PRO A 108 29.02 21.35 -5.75
N PRO A 109 30.01 21.79 -4.96
CA PRO A 109 29.73 22.55 -3.75
C PRO A 109 28.93 23.81 -4.12
N ALA A 110 28.00 24.17 -3.24
CA ALA A 110 27.18 25.38 -3.36
C ALA A 110 28.01 26.66 -3.21
#